data_AF-A0A949DHH4-F1
#
_entry.id   AF-A0A949DHH4-F1
#
_cell.length_a   1.000
_cell.length_b   1.000
_cell.length_c   1.000
_cell.angle_alpha   90.00
_cell.angle_beta   90.00
_cell.angle_gamma   90.00
#
_symmetry.space_group_name_H-M   'P 1'
#
loop_
_entity.id
_entity.type
_entity.pdbx_description
1 polymer ?
#
loop_
_entity_poly.entity_id
_entity_poly.type
_entity_poly.pdbx_seq_one_letter_code
_entity_poly.pdbx_strand_id
1 'polypeptide(L)'
;MQQTKLGINKKLKKYQDKEEYNSYQEELGFAKELNILRNDFYYKMIEKDSSWLVDFLYRPLDIMSGDAYTAREIDEHRTFYLVIDGMGKGLSASLTAMLMSAFINHLIDKMKTHDSFDLNILIRESLEYIQPILLEEEALAIDYI
;
A
#
# COMPACT_ATOMS: atom_id res chain seq x y z
N MET A 1 6.42 38.20 35.70
CA MET A 1 7.24 37.73 34.56
C MET A 1 7.61 36.23 34.60
N GLN A 2 7.83 35.60 35.76
CA GLN A 2 8.20 34.17 35.83
C GLN A 2 7.04 33.18 35.54
N GLN A 3 5.80 33.48 35.96
CA GLN A 3 4.65 32.58 35.72
C GLN A 3 4.30 32.44 34.23
N THR A 4 4.49 33.49 33.43
CA THR A 4 4.22 33.49 31.98
C THR A 4 5.20 32.61 31.21
N LYS A 5 6.50 32.63 31.59
CA LYS A 5 7.54 31.76 30.97
C LYS A 5 7.32 30.27 31.29
N LEU A 6 6.83 29.94 32.49
CA LEU A 6 6.54 28.56 32.88
C LEU A 6 5.36 27.96 32.10
N GLY A 7 4.33 28.76 31.83
CA GLY A 7 3.19 28.37 30.99
C GLY A 7 3.56 28.17 29.51
N ILE A 8 4.48 29.00 28.99
CA ILE A 8 5.01 28.85 27.62
C ILE A 8 5.84 27.57 27.50
N ASN A 9 6.74 27.28 28.45
CA ASN A 9 7.54 26.04 28.43
C ASN A 9 6.69 24.77 28.53
N LYS A 10 5.61 24.77 29.34
CA LYS A 10 4.68 23.64 29.40
C LYS A 10 3.93 23.44 28.08
N LYS A 11 3.50 24.51 27.42
CA LYS A 11 2.87 24.41 26.09
C LYS A 11 3.85 23.91 25.04
N LEU A 12 5.08 24.45 25.04
CA LEU A 12 6.13 24.04 24.09
C LEU A 12 6.43 22.54 24.20
N LYS A 13 6.60 22.05 25.43
CA LYS A 13 6.85 20.63 25.69
C LYS A 13 5.67 19.75 25.21
N LYS A 14 4.43 20.18 25.48
CA LYS A 14 3.23 19.46 25.00
C LYS A 14 3.15 19.39 23.46
N TYR A 15 3.61 20.41 22.75
CA TYR A 15 3.67 20.39 21.29
C TYR A 15 4.76 19.44 20.80
N GLN A 16 5.95 19.46 21.41
CA GLN A 16 7.04 18.52 21.09
C GLN A 16 6.62 17.07 21.32
N ASP A 17 6.03 16.77 22.48
CA ASP A 17 5.53 15.42 22.80
C ASP A 17 4.46 14.95 21.77
N LYS A 18 3.65 15.89 21.24
CA LYS A 18 2.65 15.59 20.21
C LYS A 18 3.27 15.37 18.84
N GLU A 19 4.27 16.16 18.46
CA GLU A 19 5.01 15.96 17.21
C GLU A 19 5.74 14.62 17.21
N GLU A 20 6.47 14.29 18.29
CA GLU A 20 7.14 12.99 18.43
C GLU A 20 6.14 11.83 18.33
N TYR A 21 4.98 11.94 18.98
CA TYR A 21 3.94 10.93 18.88
C TYR A 21 3.39 10.78 17.47
N ASN A 22 3.12 11.89 16.77
CA ASN A 22 2.62 11.89 15.40
C ASN A 22 3.63 11.24 14.46
N SER A 23 4.90 11.64 14.54
CA SER A 23 5.98 11.05 13.73
C SER A 23 6.14 9.56 13.98
N TYR A 24 5.99 9.11 15.23
CA TYR A 24 6.01 7.69 15.55
C TYR A 24 4.81 6.93 14.92
N GLN A 25 3.61 7.50 14.95
CA GLN A 25 2.45 6.88 14.30
C GLN A 25 2.59 6.82 12.78
N GLU A 26 3.19 7.85 12.20
CA GLU A 26 3.53 7.97 10.79
C GLU A 26 4.52 6.87 10.36
N GLU A 27 5.61 6.65 11.11
CA GLU A 27 6.56 5.55 10.88
C GLU A 27 5.90 4.17 10.96
N LEU A 28 5.02 3.96 11.95
CA LEU A 28 4.27 2.71 12.08
C LEU A 28 3.29 2.51 10.91
N GLY A 29 2.66 3.59 10.43
CA GLY A 29 1.79 3.57 9.26
C GLY A 29 2.54 3.14 8.01
N PHE A 30 3.69 3.77 7.76
CA PHE A 30 4.56 3.43 6.64
C PHE A 30 5.10 1.98 6.72
N ALA A 31 5.49 1.53 7.92
CA ALA A 31 5.92 0.14 8.11
C ALA A 31 4.79 -0.87 7.81
N LYS A 32 3.53 -0.53 8.10
CA LYS A 32 2.38 -1.37 7.72
C LYS A 32 2.14 -1.37 6.22
N GLU A 33 2.24 -0.21 5.58
CA GLU A 33 2.13 -0.06 4.13
C GLU A 33 3.15 -0.97 3.41
N LEU A 34 4.42 -0.96 3.84
CA LEU A 34 5.45 -1.86 3.31
C LEU A 34 5.15 -3.35 3.51
N ASN A 35 4.40 -3.73 4.56
CA ASN A 35 3.99 -5.12 4.78
C ASN A 35 2.80 -5.53 3.91
N ILE A 36 1.97 -4.56 3.49
CA ILE A 36 0.82 -4.79 2.60
C ILE A 36 1.31 -4.89 1.15
N LEU A 37 2.25 -4.01 0.77
CA LEU A 37 2.95 -4.11 -0.50
C LEU A 37 3.67 -5.45 -0.55
N ARG A 38 3.37 -6.25 -1.58
CA ARG A 38 3.88 -7.62 -1.67
C ARG A 38 4.69 -7.78 -2.93
N ASN A 39 5.93 -8.24 -2.76
CA ASN A 39 6.83 -8.54 -3.86
C ASN A 39 7.45 -9.93 -3.64
N ASP A 40 6.90 -10.93 -4.31
CA ASP A 40 7.38 -12.31 -4.22
C ASP A 40 8.77 -12.51 -4.89
N PHE A 41 9.24 -11.51 -5.66
CA PHE A 41 10.49 -11.50 -6.44
C PHE A 41 11.61 -10.65 -5.84
N TYR A 42 11.42 -10.08 -4.65
CA TYR A 42 12.41 -9.20 -4.03
C TYR A 42 13.77 -9.91 -3.90
N TYR A 43 14.80 -9.36 -4.56
CA TYR A 43 16.15 -9.95 -4.69
C TYR A 43 16.21 -11.36 -5.30
N LYS A 44 15.21 -11.78 -6.06
CA LYS A 44 15.22 -13.07 -6.76
C LYS A 44 15.46 -12.88 -8.25
N MET A 45 16.39 -13.66 -8.79
CA MET A 45 16.51 -13.84 -10.23
C MET A 45 15.49 -14.91 -10.64
N ILE A 46 14.62 -14.57 -11.59
CA ILE A 46 13.64 -15.52 -12.15
C ILE A 46 14.36 -16.27 -13.27
N GLU A 47 14.81 -17.48 -12.98
CA GLU A 47 15.45 -18.38 -13.94
C GLU A 47 14.42 -19.38 -14.48
N LYS A 48 13.69 -18.99 -15.54
CA LYS A 48 12.82 -19.89 -16.30
C LYS A 48 13.45 -20.12 -17.68
N ASP A 49 12.77 -19.80 -18.77
CA ASP A 49 13.33 -19.90 -20.13
C ASP A 49 14.35 -18.79 -20.46
N SER A 50 14.34 -17.72 -19.67
CA SER A 50 15.26 -16.59 -19.70
C SER A 50 15.40 -16.02 -18.29
N SER A 51 16.56 -15.45 -17.98
CA SER A 51 16.83 -14.85 -16.67
C SER A 51 16.28 -13.44 -16.61
N TRP A 52 15.26 -13.22 -15.77
CA TRP A 52 14.67 -11.90 -15.53
C TRP A 52 15.02 -11.41 -14.12
N LEU A 53 15.36 -10.13 -14.01
CA LEU A 53 15.44 -9.43 -12.74
C LEU A 53 14.33 -8.39 -12.73
N VAL A 54 13.38 -8.56 -11.83
CA VAL A 54 12.26 -7.62 -11.66
C VAL A 54 12.52 -6.82 -10.39
N ASP A 55 12.66 -5.50 -10.55
CA ASP A 55 12.90 -4.58 -9.45
C ASP A 55 11.77 -3.55 -9.37
N PHE A 56 11.40 -3.16 -8.16
CA PHE A 56 10.31 -2.24 -7.88
C PHE A 56 10.83 -1.05 -7.10
N LEU A 57 10.72 0.15 -7.69
CA LEU A 57 11.02 1.40 -7.01
C LEU A 57 9.73 2.01 -6.50
N TYR A 58 9.55 1.98 -5.18
CA TYR A 58 8.44 2.65 -4.51
C TYR A 58 8.94 3.86 -3.73
N ARG A 59 8.49 5.06 -4.12
CA ARG A 59 8.92 6.32 -3.53
C ARG A 59 7.72 7.23 -3.24
N PRO A 60 7.13 7.15 -2.04
CA PRO A 60 5.98 7.98 -1.70
C PRO A 60 6.41 9.46 -1.62
N LEU A 61 5.51 10.38 -2.04
CA LEU A 61 5.76 11.84 -1.98
C LEU A 61 5.60 12.39 -0.57
N ASP A 62 4.72 11.78 0.22
CA ASP A 62 4.44 12.06 1.62
C ASP A 62 4.63 10.76 2.42
N ILE A 63 4.34 10.74 3.72
CA ILE A 63 4.58 9.59 4.59
C ILE A 63 3.78 8.34 4.15
N MET A 64 2.58 8.53 3.59
CA MET A 64 1.80 7.47 2.96
C MET A 64 1.41 7.88 1.55
N SER A 65 1.42 6.91 0.63
CA SER A 65 1.09 7.16 -0.78
C SER A 65 -0.29 6.65 -1.16
N GLY A 66 -0.94 7.38 -2.07
CA GLY A 66 -2.06 6.84 -2.85
C GLY A 66 -1.63 5.81 -3.89
N ASP A 67 -0.33 5.67 -4.11
CA ASP A 67 0.22 4.68 -5.03
C ASP A 67 0.45 3.35 -4.29
N ALA A 68 0.20 2.24 -4.95
CA ALA A 68 0.58 0.94 -4.42
C ALA A 68 0.92 -0.02 -5.55
N TYR A 69 1.65 -1.07 -5.20
CA TYR A 69 1.95 -2.13 -6.15
C TYR A 69 1.90 -3.49 -5.49
N THR A 70 1.76 -4.52 -6.31
CA THR A 70 1.84 -5.91 -5.88
C THR A 70 2.44 -6.73 -7.01
N ALA A 71 3.39 -7.59 -6.67
CA ALA A 71 4.08 -8.48 -7.60
C ALA A 71 4.07 -9.89 -7.03
N ARG A 72 3.31 -10.78 -7.68
CA ARG A 72 3.00 -12.12 -7.18
C ARG A 72 3.40 -13.17 -8.18
N GLU A 73 3.99 -14.24 -7.68
CA GLU A 73 4.12 -15.47 -8.45
C GLU A 73 2.81 -16.24 -8.32
N ILE A 74 2.14 -16.53 -9.43
CA ILE A 74 0.91 -17.33 -9.44
C ILE A 74 1.29 -18.80 -9.46
N ASP A 75 2.11 -19.20 -10.44
CA ASP A 75 2.67 -20.54 -10.61
C ASP A 75 3.99 -20.52 -11.42
N GLU A 76 4.43 -21.70 -11.85
CA GLU A 76 5.66 -21.90 -12.63
C GLU A 76 5.68 -21.16 -13.98
N HIS A 77 4.55 -20.67 -14.51
CA HIS A 77 4.47 -19.99 -15.80
C HIS A 77 3.80 -18.62 -15.76
N ARG A 78 3.10 -18.31 -14.67
CA ARG A 78 2.30 -17.08 -14.54
C ARG A 78 2.82 -16.22 -13.38
N THR A 79 3.06 -14.95 -13.70
CA THR A 79 3.33 -13.89 -12.74
C THR A 79 2.24 -12.85 -12.87
N PHE A 80 1.91 -12.18 -11.77
CA PHE A 80 0.90 -11.15 -11.73
C PHE A 80 1.49 -9.88 -11.16
N TYR A 81 1.25 -8.76 -11.82
CA TYR A 81 1.61 -7.45 -11.34
C TYR A 81 0.37 -6.56 -11.25
N LEU A 82 0.34 -5.76 -10.20
CA LEU A 82 -0.68 -4.76 -9.96
C LEU A 82 0.02 -3.43 -9.72
N VAL A 83 -0.46 -2.39 -10.37
CA VAL A 83 -0.10 -1.01 -10.09
C VAL A 83 -1.38 -0.24 -9.79
N ILE A 84 -1.36 0.52 -8.71
CA ILE A 84 -2.47 1.35 -8.26
C ILE A 84 -1.98 2.80 -8.18
N ASP A 85 -2.77 3.72 -8.71
CA ASP A 85 -2.59 5.17 -8.56
C ASP A 85 -3.92 5.76 -8.05
N GLY A 86 -3.91 6.20 -6.80
CA GLY A 86 -5.04 6.81 -6.13
C GLY A 86 -5.05 8.33 -6.33
N MET A 87 -6.11 8.84 -6.95
CA MET A 87 -6.33 10.27 -7.10
C MET A 87 -6.52 10.93 -5.73
N GLY A 88 -5.57 11.78 -5.37
CA GLY A 88 -5.56 12.50 -4.11
C GLY A 88 -4.15 12.63 -3.55
N LYS A 89 -4.03 13.21 -2.36
CA LYS A 89 -2.78 13.21 -1.60
C LYS A 89 -3.11 12.92 -0.13
N GLY A 90 -2.21 12.18 0.52
CA GLY A 90 -2.30 11.89 1.95
C GLY A 90 -3.17 10.67 2.30
N LEU A 91 -3.65 10.67 3.55
CA LEU A 91 -4.18 9.50 4.24
C LEU A 91 -5.33 8.76 3.53
N SER A 92 -6.25 9.49 2.89
CA SER A 92 -7.45 8.90 2.27
C SER A 92 -7.09 8.01 1.08
N ALA A 93 -6.36 8.58 0.12
CA ALA A 93 -5.89 7.86 -1.07
C ALA A 93 -5.03 6.66 -0.68
N SER A 94 -4.15 6.82 0.34
CA SER A 94 -3.34 5.71 0.84
C SER A 94 -4.15 4.58 1.45
N LEU A 95 -5.23 4.91 2.16
CA LEU A 95 -6.09 3.89 2.76
C LEU A 95 -6.77 3.06 1.67
N THR A 96 -7.30 3.71 0.63
CA THR A 96 -7.93 3.05 -0.51
C THR A 96 -6.94 2.14 -1.25
N ALA A 97 -5.74 2.63 -1.56
CA ALA A 97 -4.70 1.84 -2.23
C ALA A 97 -4.24 0.64 -1.39
N MET A 98 -4.14 0.81 -0.07
CA MET A 98 -3.78 -0.25 0.87
C MET A 98 -4.87 -1.31 1.04
N LEU A 99 -6.13 -0.90 1.17
CA LEU A 99 -7.26 -1.82 1.24
C LEU A 99 -7.33 -2.66 -0.04
N MET A 100 -7.17 -2.03 -1.20
CA MET A 100 -7.18 -2.71 -2.48
C MET A 100 -6.02 -3.70 -2.61
N SER A 101 -4.80 -3.28 -2.28
CA SER A 101 -3.61 -4.15 -2.31
C SER A 101 -3.76 -5.34 -1.35
N ALA A 102 -4.23 -5.11 -0.13
CA ALA A 102 -4.44 -6.17 0.86
C ALA A 102 -5.51 -7.17 0.40
N PHE A 103 -6.61 -6.67 -0.17
CA PHE A 103 -7.70 -7.51 -0.68
C PHE A 103 -7.23 -8.37 -1.86
N ILE A 104 -6.57 -7.77 -2.85
CA ILE A 104 -6.02 -8.51 -4.01
C ILE A 104 -5.00 -9.56 -3.53
N ASN A 105 -4.12 -9.20 -2.60
CA ASN A 105 -3.16 -10.13 -2.05
C ASN A 105 -3.83 -11.34 -1.39
N HIS A 106 -4.88 -11.10 -0.61
CA HIS A 106 -5.67 -12.15 0.02
C HIS A 106 -6.39 -13.04 -1.00
N LEU A 107 -6.99 -12.43 -2.02
CA LEU A 107 -7.73 -13.17 -3.05
C LEU A 107 -6.81 -14.05 -3.89
N ILE A 108 -5.62 -13.55 -4.25
CA ILE A 108 -4.58 -14.35 -4.91
C ILE A 108 -4.15 -15.52 -4.03
N ASP A 109 -3.90 -15.31 -2.73
CA ASP A 109 -3.53 -16.40 -1.82
C ASP A 109 -4.61 -17.49 -1.77
N LYS A 110 -5.89 -17.09 -1.77
CA LYS A 110 -7.02 -18.03 -1.83
C LYS A 110 -7.06 -18.79 -3.15
N MET A 111 -6.90 -18.11 -4.27
CA MET A 111 -6.89 -18.73 -5.60
C MET A 111 -5.74 -19.72 -5.76
N LYS A 112 -4.53 -19.37 -5.29
CA LYS A 112 -3.36 -20.25 -5.27
C LYS A 112 -3.58 -21.50 -4.44
N THR A 113 -4.18 -21.36 -3.25
CA THR A 113 -4.47 -22.49 -2.36
C THR A 113 -5.38 -23.55 -3.02
N HIS A 114 -6.24 -23.13 -3.96
CA HIS A 114 -7.18 -24.01 -4.66
C HIS A 114 -6.81 -24.27 -6.13
N ASP A 115 -5.61 -23.86 -6.57
CA ASP A 115 -5.15 -23.92 -7.96
C ASP A 115 -6.20 -23.42 -8.98
N SER A 116 -6.77 -22.24 -8.68
CA SER A 116 -7.97 -21.71 -9.34
C SER A 116 -7.82 -20.25 -9.78
N PHE A 117 -6.59 -19.81 -10.07
CA PHE A 117 -6.34 -18.43 -10.48
C PHE A 117 -7.07 -18.08 -11.76
N ASP A 118 -7.90 -17.04 -11.69
CA ASP A 118 -8.64 -16.44 -12.81
C ASP A 118 -8.58 -14.91 -12.68
N LEU A 119 -8.02 -14.27 -13.71
CA LEU A 119 -7.84 -12.82 -13.75
C LEU A 119 -9.18 -12.06 -13.83
N ASN A 120 -10.19 -12.60 -14.52
CA ASN A 120 -11.49 -11.94 -14.63
C ASN A 120 -12.22 -11.96 -13.30
N ILE A 121 -12.11 -13.05 -12.54
CA ILE A 121 -12.63 -13.12 -11.17
C ILE A 121 -11.88 -12.10 -10.30
N LEU A 122 -10.54 -12.07 -10.35
CA LEU A 122 -9.75 -11.12 -9.57
C LEU A 122 -10.15 -9.66 -9.83
N ILE A 123 -10.29 -9.27 -11.10
CA ILE A 123 -10.72 -7.91 -11.49
C ILE A 123 -12.13 -7.63 -10.98
N ARG A 124 -13.09 -8.51 -11.24
CA ARG A 124 -14.48 -8.30 -10.83
C ARG A 124 -14.61 -8.14 -9.31
N GLU A 125 -14.08 -9.10 -8.55
CA GLU A 125 -14.19 -9.09 -7.09
C GLU A 125 -13.45 -7.89 -6.48
N SER A 126 -12.31 -7.48 -7.05
CA SER A 126 -11.58 -6.30 -6.56
C SER A 126 -12.30 -4.98 -6.85
N LEU A 127 -12.92 -4.84 -8.03
CA LEU A 127 -13.75 -3.66 -8.34
C LEU A 127 -15.02 -3.62 -7.48
N GLU A 128 -15.71 -4.74 -7.30
CA GLU A 128 -16.88 -4.82 -6.41
C GLU A 128 -16.53 -4.50 -4.95
N TYR A 129 -15.34 -4.89 -4.51
CA TYR A 129 -14.84 -4.59 -3.16
C TYR A 129 -14.57 -3.10 -2.95
N ILE A 130 -13.89 -2.43 -3.90
CA ILE A 130 -13.42 -1.06 -3.70
C ILE A 130 -14.49 -0.01 -4.03
N GLN A 131 -15.41 -0.30 -4.95
CA GLN A 131 -16.45 0.63 -5.39
C GLN A 131 -17.27 1.26 -4.24
N PRO A 132 -17.76 0.52 -3.23
CA PRO A 132 -18.52 1.12 -2.13
C PRO A 132 -17.64 1.88 -1.11
N ILE A 133 -16.31 1.75 -1.19
CA ILE A 133 -15.36 2.39 -0.28
C ILE A 133 -14.95 3.77 -0.80
N LEU A 134 -14.87 3.93 -2.12
CA LEU A 134 -14.49 5.18 -2.78
C LEU A 134 -15.47 6.31 -2.44
N LEU A 135 -14.91 7.45 -2.03
CA LEU A 135 -15.68 8.69 -1.86
C LEU A 135 -16.01 9.32 -3.22
N GLU A 136 -17.03 10.18 -3.28
CA GLU A 136 -17.46 10.84 -4.54
C GLU A 136 -16.33 11.63 -5.23
N GLU A 137 -15.37 12.13 -4.46
CA GLU A 137 -14.26 12.94 -4.97
C GLU A 137 -12.96 12.12 -5.14
N GLU A 138 -13.00 10.81 -4.90
CA GLU A 138 -11.88 9.91 -5.11
C GLU A 138 -11.97 9.20 -6.45
N ALA A 139 -10.81 8.92 -7.04
CA ALA A 139 -10.68 8.06 -8.21
C ALA A 139 -9.49 7.15 -8.00
N LEU A 140 -9.56 5.96 -8.58
CA LEU A 140 -8.51 4.95 -8.48
C LEU A 140 -8.23 4.42 -9.88
N ALA A 141 -6.99 4.55 -10.33
CA ALA A 141 -6.50 3.88 -11.52
C ALA A 141 -5.80 2.58 -11.08
N ILE A 142 -6.12 1.49 -11.75
CA ILE A 142 -5.59 0.16 -11.44
C ILE A 142 -5.20 -0.51 -12.74
N ASP A 143 -3.96 -0.99 -12.81
CA ASP A 143 -3.45 -1.77 -13.92
C ASP A 143 -3.18 -3.20 -13.47
N TYR A 144 -3.72 -4.17 -14.21
CA TYR A 144 -3.63 -5.60 -13.94
C TYR A 144 -2.81 -6.23 -15.07
N ILE A 145 -1.59 -6.68 -14.75
CA ILE A 145 -0.59 -7.15 -15.71
C ILE A 145 -0.25 -8.63 -15.46
#